data_AF-A0A9W4G2T1-F1
#
_entry.id   AF-A0A9W4G2T1-F1
#
_cell.length_a   1.000
_cell.length_b   1.000
_cell.length_c   1.000
_cell.angle_alpha   90.00
_cell.angle_beta   90.00
_cell.angle_gamma   90.00
#
_symmetry.space_group_name_H-M   'P 1'
#
loop_
_entity.id
_entity.type
_entity.pdbx_description
1 polymer ?
#
loop_
_entity_poly.entity_id
_entity_poly.type
_entity_poly.pdbx_seq_one_letter_code
_entity_poly.pdbx_strand_id
1 'polypeptide(L)'
;MTPPTELSPTKRALLALEQMQAKLEALENRHHQPIAIIGTGCRFPGGVESPEQFWQLLRNGVDAIAPVPQDRWNIDEYYHPNPDTPGTICNRLGGLSAIYRILMLNFSAFLPEKPPVSTPNNACF
;
A
#
# COMPACT_ATOMS: atom_id res chain seq x y z
N MET A 1 62.24 25.99 3.48
CA MET A 1 60.80 26.02 3.17
C MET A 1 60.62 25.54 1.74
N THR A 2 60.24 24.28 1.55
CA THR A 2 59.90 23.77 0.22
C THR A 2 58.61 24.45 -0.26
N PRO A 3 58.53 24.91 -1.52
CA PRO A 3 57.33 25.54 -2.04
C PRO A 3 56.16 24.54 -2.04
N PRO A 4 54.90 25.01 -1.89
CA PRO A 4 53.73 24.16 -2.07
C PRO A 4 53.82 23.51 -3.45
N THR A 5 53.72 22.18 -3.50
CA THR A 5 53.79 21.45 -4.77
C THR A 5 52.54 21.78 -5.60
N GLU A 6 52.63 22.78 -6.46
CA GLU A 6 51.60 23.02 -7.48
C GLU A 6 51.53 21.81 -8.42
N LEU A 7 50.33 21.26 -8.56
CA LEU A 7 50.08 20.12 -9.43
C LEU A 7 50.23 20.53 -10.90
N SER A 8 50.95 19.72 -11.67
CA SER A 8 51.09 19.93 -13.12
C SER A 8 49.72 19.97 -13.81
N PRO A 9 49.58 20.69 -14.94
CA PRO A 9 48.32 20.79 -15.68
C PRO A 9 47.67 19.43 -15.99
N THR A 10 48.49 18.43 -16.32
CA THR A 10 48.05 17.04 -16.56
C THR A 10 47.48 16.35 -15.32
N LYS A 11 48.09 16.52 -14.14
CA LYS A 11 47.55 15.98 -12.88
C LYS A 11 46.23 16.64 -12.48
N ARG A 12 46.08 17.94 -12.74
CA ARG A 12 44.82 18.64 -12.50
C ARG A 12 43.69 18.14 -13.41
N ALA A 13 43.99 17.90 -14.68
CA ALA A 13 43.03 17.35 -15.63
C ALA A 13 42.59 15.93 -15.21
N LEU A 14 43.52 15.08 -14.78
CA LEU A 14 43.20 13.73 -14.30
C LEU A 14 42.27 13.76 -13.07
N LEU A 15 42.60 14.58 -12.06
CA LEU A 15 41.77 14.73 -10.86
C LEU A 15 40.36 15.22 -11.17
N ALA A 16 40.21 16.14 -12.14
CA ALA A 16 38.89 16.64 -12.55
C ALA A 16 38.03 15.55 -13.19
N LEU A 17 38.64 14.65 -13.98
CA LEU A 17 37.94 13.50 -14.58
C LEU A 17 37.49 12.50 -13.51
N GLU A 18 38.37 12.16 -12.57
CA GLU A 18 38.04 11.27 -11.44
C GLU A 18 36.87 11.85 -10.61
N GLN A 19 36.88 13.16 -10.34
CA GLN A 19 35.80 13.84 -9.64
C GLN A 19 34.48 13.83 -10.41
N MET A 20 34.51 14.05 -11.74
CA MET A 20 33.32 13.99 -12.57
C MET A 20 32.74 12.57 -12.62
N GLN A 21 33.59 11.55 -12.75
CA GLN A 21 33.18 10.15 -12.72
C GLN A 21 32.52 9.79 -11.39
N ALA A 22 33.14 10.15 -10.25
CA ALA A 22 32.55 9.91 -8.93
C ALA A 22 31.20 10.63 -8.75
N LYS A 23 31.05 11.83 -9.34
CA LYS A 23 29.79 12.58 -9.29
C LYS A 23 28.68 11.92 -10.11
N LEU A 24 29.01 11.37 -11.28
CA LEU A 24 28.08 10.61 -12.11
C LEU A 24 27.63 9.33 -11.40
N GLU A 25 28.57 8.57 -10.86
CA GLU A 25 28.28 7.34 -10.12
C GLU A 25 27.41 7.61 -8.89
N ALA A 26 27.66 8.69 -8.15
CA ALA A 26 26.82 9.10 -7.03
C ALA A 26 25.39 9.49 -7.48
N LEU A 27 25.25 10.15 -8.63
CA LEU A 27 23.96 10.50 -9.23
C LEU A 27 23.18 9.25 -9.65
N GLU A 28 23.84 8.34 -10.35
CA GLU A 28 23.27 7.06 -10.79
C GLU A 28 22.87 6.21 -9.59
N ASN A 29 23.73 6.11 -8.59
CA ASN A 29 23.44 5.39 -7.36
C ASN A 29 22.24 5.99 -6.65
N ARG A 30 22.11 7.32 -6.54
CA ARG A 30 20.93 7.96 -5.94
C ARG A 30 19.62 7.57 -6.63
N HIS A 31 19.62 7.46 -7.95
CA HIS A 31 18.43 7.04 -8.70
C HIS A 31 18.11 5.55 -8.55
N HIS A 32 19.12 4.72 -8.31
CA HIS A 32 18.98 3.27 -8.23
C HIS A 32 19.20 2.73 -6.81
N GLN A 33 19.10 3.56 -5.77
CA GLN A 33 19.27 3.07 -4.40
C GLN A 33 18.15 2.07 -4.07
N PRO A 34 18.49 0.83 -3.69
CA PRO A 34 17.50 -0.13 -3.27
C PRO A 34 16.78 0.37 -2.00
N ILE A 35 15.46 0.30 -2.00
CA ILE A 35 14.65 0.62 -0.82
C ILE A 35 14.42 -0.67 -0.04
N ALA A 36 14.93 -0.72 1.19
CA ALA A 36 14.72 -1.85 2.08
C ALA A 36 13.34 -1.76 2.75
N ILE A 37 12.54 -2.82 2.64
CA ILE A 37 11.30 -2.99 3.39
C ILE A 37 11.64 -3.70 4.70
N ILE A 38 11.66 -2.95 5.81
CA ILE A 38 12.09 -3.45 7.13
C ILE A 38 10.95 -3.95 8.03
N GLY A 39 9.70 -3.80 7.59
CA GLY A 39 8.54 -4.24 8.35
C GLY A 39 7.28 -4.27 7.50
N THR A 40 6.36 -5.17 7.83
CA THR A 40 5.05 -5.29 7.18
C THR A 40 3.99 -5.59 8.23
N GLY A 41 2.77 -5.12 8.00
CA GLY A 41 1.60 -5.41 8.83
C GLY A 41 0.37 -5.41 7.94
N CYS A 42 -0.52 -6.37 8.14
CA CYS A 42 -1.68 -6.51 7.28
C CYS A 42 -2.88 -7.04 8.04
N ARG A 43 -4.07 -6.69 7.56
CA ARG A 43 -5.30 -7.37 7.94
C ARG A 43 -6.15 -7.61 6.70
N PHE A 44 -6.46 -8.87 6.44
CA PHE A 44 -7.16 -9.31 5.25
C PHE A 44 -8.45 -10.07 5.59
N PRO A 45 -9.38 -10.21 4.63
CA PRO A 45 -10.53 -11.10 4.76
C PRO A 45 -10.10 -12.54 5.12
N GLY A 46 -11.01 -13.32 5.71
CA GLY A 46 -10.69 -14.67 6.17
C GLY A 46 -9.97 -14.74 7.52
N GLY A 47 -10.01 -13.66 8.31
CA GLY A 47 -9.46 -13.63 9.67
C GLY A 47 -7.94 -13.45 9.75
N VAL A 48 -7.33 -12.98 8.68
CA VAL A 48 -5.87 -12.78 8.59
C VAL A 48 -5.46 -11.49 9.28
N GLU A 49 -4.59 -11.58 10.27
CA GLU A 49 -4.09 -10.43 11.04
C GLU A 49 -2.56 -10.30 11.02
N SER A 50 -1.86 -11.19 10.31
CA SER A 50 -0.40 -11.16 10.17
C SER A 50 0.06 -11.58 8.77
N PRO A 51 1.27 -11.18 8.35
CA PRO A 51 1.86 -11.60 7.08
C PRO A 51 2.00 -13.12 6.95
N GLU A 52 2.26 -13.82 8.06
CA GLU A 52 2.36 -15.28 8.10
C GLU A 52 1.02 -15.94 7.80
N GLN A 53 -0.06 -15.43 8.40
CA GLN A 53 -1.41 -15.92 8.15
C GLN A 53 -1.84 -15.63 6.70
N PHE A 54 -1.46 -14.46 6.17
CA PHE A 54 -1.69 -14.15 4.76
C PHE A 54 -0.97 -15.13 3.84
N TRP A 55 0.30 -15.43 4.14
CA TRP A 55 1.08 -16.39 3.37
C TRP A 55 0.49 -17.80 3.43
N GLN A 56 -0.01 -18.24 4.59
CA GLN A 56 -0.71 -19.52 4.73
C GLN A 56 -1.97 -19.57 3.88
N LEU A 57 -2.77 -18.49 3.86
CA LEU A 57 -3.97 -18.38 3.06
C LEU A 57 -3.65 -18.53 1.56
N LEU A 58 -2.64 -17.79 1.07
CA LEU A 58 -2.18 -17.88 -0.31
C LEU A 58 -1.65 -19.28 -0.67
N ARG A 59 -0.81 -19.86 0.19
CA ARG A 59 -0.22 -21.19 -0.02
C ARG A 59 -1.30 -22.26 -0.10
N ASN A 60 -2.36 -22.14 0.70
CA ASN A 60 -3.44 -23.10 0.76
C ASN A 60 -4.54 -22.83 -0.30
N GLY A 61 -4.42 -21.76 -1.09
CA GLY A 61 -5.39 -21.40 -2.13
C GLY A 61 -6.78 -21.10 -1.57
N VAL A 62 -6.87 -20.61 -0.34
CA VAL A 62 -8.15 -20.39 0.34
C VAL A 62 -8.82 -19.14 -0.22
N ASP A 63 -10.05 -19.30 -0.71
CA ASP A 63 -10.91 -18.18 -1.05
C ASP A 63 -11.51 -17.55 0.21
N ALA A 64 -11.17 -16.30 0.46
CA ALA A 64 -11.62 -15.53 1.63
C ALA A 64 -12.83 -14.64 1.34
N ILE A 65 -13.43 -14.77 0.15
CA ILE A 65 -14.65 -14.07 -0.23
C ILE A 65 -15.84 -14.69 0.51
N ALA A 66 -16.59 -13.84 1.22
CA ALA A 66 -17.76 -14.25 1.99
C ALA A 66 -18.97 -13.38 1.65
N PRO A 67 -20.20 -13.81 1.97
CA PRO A 67 -21.37 -12.94 1.89
C PRO A 67 -21.17 -11.69 2.74
N VAL A 68 -21.68 -10.56 2.26
CA VAL A 68 -21.67 -9.32 3.05
C VAL A 68 -22.41 -9.55 4.36
N PRO A 69 -21.78 -9.35 5.54
CA PRO A 69 -22.46 -9.49 6.81
C PRO A 69 -23.61 -8.50 6.93
N GLN A 70 -24.78 -8.96 7.42
CA GLN A 70 -25.96 -8.10 7.64
C GLN A 70 -25.69 -6.93 8.61
N ASP A 71 -24.66 -7.06 9.45
CA ASP A 71 -24.18 -6.01 10.37
C ASP A 71 -23.50 -4.82 9.64
N ARG A 72 -23.13 -4.95 8.36
CA ARG A 72 -22.54 -3.84 7.58
C ARG A 72 -23.64 -2.98 6.94
N TRP A 73 -24.50 -3.60 6.14
CA TRP A 73 -25.69 -3.03 5.53
C TRP A 73 -26.59 -4.16 5.02
N ASN A 74 -27.86 -3.84 4.77
CA ASN A 74 -28.80 -4.80 4.21
C ASN A 74 -28.53 -5.00 2.71
N ILE A 75 -27.81 -6.06 2.35
CA ILE A 75 -27.47 -6.36 0.95
C ILE A 75 -28.71 -6.57 0.07
N ASP A 76 -29.84 -7.01 0.64
CA ASP A 76 -31.06 -7.27 -0.12
C ASP A 76 -31.72 -5.97 -0.60
N GLU A 77 -31.45 -4.82 0.04
CA GLU A 77 -31.93 -3.51 -0.42
C GLU A 77 -31.16 -2.98 -1.64
N TYR A 78 -29.91 -3.43 -1.83
CA TYR A 78 -29.02 -2.93 -2.88
C TYR A 78 -28.77 -3.96 -3.97
N TYR A 79 -29.14 -5.22 -3.77
CA TYR A 79 -28.90 -6.27 -4.75
C TYR A 79 -29.86 -6.20 -5.93
N HIS A 80 -29.31 -6.17 -7.15
CA HIS A 80 -30.10 -6.36 -8.37
C HIS A 80 -29.32 -7.18 -9.40
N PRO A 81 -29.92 -8.22 -10.02
CA PRO A 81 -29.20 -9.12 -10.92
C PRO A 81 -28.79 -8.45 -12.24
N ASN A 82 -29.43 -7.34 -12.63
CA ASN A 82 -29.06 -6.60 -13.82
C ASN A 82 -28.02 -5.51 -13.48
N PRO A 83 -26.78 -5.59 -14.01
CA PRO A 83 -25.69 -4.65 -13.72
C PRO A 83 -25.96 -3.22 -14.24
N ASP A 84 -26.85 -3.06 -15.22
CA ASP A 84 -27.20 -1.76 -15.80
C ASP A 84 -28.20 -0.97 -14.93
N THR A 85 -28.62 -1.54 -13.79
CA THR A 85 -29.60 -0.91 -12.90
C THR A 85 -28.88 0.09 -12.00
N PRO A 86 -29.09 1.41 -12.17
CA PRO A 86 -28.34 2.41 -11.43
C PRO A 86 -28.57 2.30 -9.92
N GLY A 87 -27.50 2.43 -9.13
CA GLY A 87 -27.57 2.41 -7.66
C GLY A 87 -27.73 1.03 -7.03
N THR A 88 -27.48 -0.04 -7.80
CA THR A 88 -27.57 -1.42 -7.33
C THR A 88 -26.24 -2.17 -7.48
N ILE A 89 -26.11 -3.27 -6.75
CA ILE A 89 -24.95 -4.15 -6.70
C ILE A 89 -25.37 -5.51 -7.30
N CYS A 90 -24.60 -6.02 -8.26
CA CYS A 90 -24.91 -7.27 -8.94
C CYS A 90 -24.41 -8.54 -8.22
N ASN A 91 -23.59 -8.40 -7.16
CA ASN A 91 -23.04 -9.49 -6.37
C ASN A 91 -23.36 -9.32 -4.87
N ARG A 92 -23.47 -10.45 -4.17
CA ARG A 92 -23.69 -10.49 -2.70
C ARG A 92 -22.42 -10.86 -1.92
N LEU A 93 -21.31 -11.00 -2.63
CA LEU A 93 -20.05 -11.53 -2.13
C LEU A 93 -19.00 -10.43 -2.05
N GLY A 94 -18.16 -10.45 -1.01
CA GLY A 94 -17.08 -9.51 -0.86
C GLY A 94 -15.99 -10.01 0.09
N GLY A 95 -14.75 -9.61 -0.18
CA GLY A 95 -13.64 -9.79 0.75
C GLY A 95 -13.67 -8.70 1.81
N LEU A 96 -14.41 -8.92 2.89
CA LEU A 96 -14.59 -7.92 3.93
C LEU A 96 -13.75 -8.27 5.16
N SER A 97 -12.93 -7.32 5.61
CA SER A 97 -12.25 -7.44 6.88
C SER A 97 -13.20 -7.08 8.03
N ALA A 98 -13.11 -7.81 9.14
CA ALA A 98 -14.00 -7.64 10.30
C ALA A 98 -13.84 -6.28 11.02
N ILE A 99 -12.87 -5.45 10.63
CA ILE A 99 -12.26 -4.41 11.47
C ILE A 99 -13.10 -3.13 11.60
N TYR A 100 -14.14 -2.90 10.80
CA TYR A 100 -14.94 -1.67 10.96
C TYR A 100 -15.61 -1.52 12.35
N ARG A 101 -15.56 -2.55 13.21
CA ARG A 101 -16.02 -2.44 14.60
C ARG A 101 -14.95 -2.00 15.61
N ILE A 102 -13.64 -2.17 15.33
CA ILE A 102 -12.59 -1.96 16.34
C ILE A 102 -11.98 -0.55 16.29
N LEU A 103 -12.03 0.14 15.14
CA LEU A 103 -11.45 1.49 15.07
C LEU A 103 -12.27 2.56 15.83
N MET A 104 -13.52 2.25 16.22
CA MET A 104 -14.37 3.17 17.00
C MET A 104 -14.08 3.16 18.51
N LEU A 105 -13.35 2.18 19.04
CA LEU A 105 -13.22 2.02 20.50
C LEU A 105 -11.94 2.59 21.12
N ASN A 106 -10.93 2.99 20.34
CA ASN A 106 -9.67 3.53 20.89
C ASN A 106 -9.23 4.89 20.30
N PHE A 107 -10.10 5.58 19.56
CA PHE A 107 -9.82 6.93 19.04
C PHE A 107 -10.87 7.94 19.53
N SER A 108 -11.13 7.99 20.84
CA SER A 108 -12.06 8.97 21.44
C SER A 108 -11.47 10.37 21.60
N ALA A 109 -10.61 10.80 20.70
CA ALA A 109 -10.24 12.19 20.56
C ALA A 109 -10.12 12.48 19.07
N PHE A 110 -10.95 13.40 18.57
CA PHE A 110 -10.97 13.89 17.19
C PHE A 110 -11.83 13.06 16.21
N LEU A 111 -13.15 13.32 16.24
CA LEU A 111 -14.01 13.53 15.06
C LEU A 111 -15.46 13.73 15.54
N PRO A 112 -15.98 14.96 15.61
CA PRO A 112 -17.40 15.20 15.73
C PRO A 112 -17.99 15.11 14.33
N GLU A 113 -18.34 13.91 13.88
CA GLU A 113 -19.40 13.63 12.90
C GLU A 113 -19.33 12.16 12.49
N LYS A 114 -20.49 11.49 12.55
CA LYS A 114 -20.68 10.12 12.06
C LYS A 114 -20.30 10.12 10.57
N PRO A 115 -19.29 9.34 10.13
CA PRO A 115 -18.98 9.28 8.72
C PRO A 115 -20.21 8.75 7.96
N PRO A 116 -20.55 9.34 6.79
CA PRO A 116 -21.63 8.81 5.97
C PRO A 116 -21.35 7.35 5.65
N VAL A 117 -22.41 6.53 5.66
CA VAL A 117 -22.35 5.16 5.15
C VAL A 117 -21.65 5.20 3.81
N SER A 118 -20.53 4.50 3.69
CA SER A 118 -19.77 4.43 2.44
C SER A 118 -20.70 3.90 1.36
N THR A 119 -21.06 4.73 0.39
CA THR A 119 -21.76 4.27 -0.79
C THR A 119 -20.86 3.27 -1.53
N PRO A 120 -21.37 2.10 -1.94
CA PRO A 120 -20.61 1.16 -2.74
C PRO A 120 -20.18 1.85 -4.05
N ASN A 121 -18.90 1.72 -4.42
CA ASN A 121 -18.50 2.02 -5.79
C ASN A 121 -19.16 0.99 -6.71
N ASN A 122 -19.86 1.46 -7.76
CA ASN A 122 -20.58 0.65 -8.76
C ASN A 122 -19.65 -0.19 -9.66
N ALA A 123 -18.56 -0.73 -9.13
CA ALA A 123 -17.69 -1.64 -9.86
C ALA A 123 -18.12 -3.08 -9.55
N CYS A 124 -19.07 -3.58 -10.36
CA CYS A 124 -19.15 -5.01 -10.58
C CYS A 124 -17.82 -5.44 -11.26
N PHE A 125 -16.97 -6.16 -10.53
CA PHE A 125 -15.80 -6.86 -11.08
C PHE A 125 -16.21 -8.26 -11.54
#